data_AF-A0ABD6G1D1-F1
#
_entry.id   AF-A0ABD6G1D1-F1
#
_cell.length_a   1.000
_cell.length_b   1.000
_cell.length_c   1.000
_cell.angle_alpha   90.00
_cell.angle_beta   90.00
_cell.angle_gamma   90.00
#
_symmetry.space_group_name_H-M   'P 1'
#
loop_
_entity.id
_entity.type
_entity.pdbx_description
1 polymer ?
#
loop_
_entity_poly.entity_id
_entity_poly.type
_entity_poly.pdbx_seq_one_letter_code
_entity_poly.pdbx_strand_id
1 'polypeptide(L)'
;MKKLLLVALIFVVLAGGFFIYLKSAPPLTTGDIEIGENHDSVVIELGNKGFRDLKVDSVQINNHAVPKDAKIQVGKSLKDFAAAVDEDPEAGEDAELKEIDEVSIPKGTNPGESSTKYSLKVSHDEDIHNVHIRYRYFGILFSETVVLN
;
A
#
# COMPACT_ATOMS: atom_id res chain seq x y z
N MET A 1 -26.85 3.97 37.38
CA MET A 1 -27.46 3.97 36.02
C MET A 1 -27.08 5.22 35.21
N LYS A 2 -27.41 6.46 35.63
CA LYS A 2 -27.08 7.69 34.87
C LYS A 2 -25.58 7.86 34.52
N LYS A 3 -24.67 7.54 35.46
CA LYS A 3 -23.21 7.59 35.22
C LYS A 3 -22.75 6.57 34.17
N LEU A 4 -23.33 5.37 34.16
CA LEU A 4 -23.04 4.33 33.15
C LEU A 4 -23.53 4.74 31.77
N LEU A 5 -24.72 5.35 31.68
CA LEU A 5 -25.25 5.88 30.42
C LEU A 5 -24.38 7.02 29.87
N LEU A 6 -23.88 7.91 30.75
CA LEU A 6 -22.95 8.98 30.35
C LEU A 6 -21.63 8.42 29.82
N VAL A 7 -21.04 7.44 30.51
CA VAL A 7 -19.80 6.77 30.08
C VAL A 7 -20.01 6.07 28.74
N ALA A 8 -21.12 5.36 28.56
CA ALA A 8 -21.47 4.73 27.30
C ALA A 8 -21.62 5.75 26.17
N LEU A 9 -22.28 6.89 26.42
CA LEU A 9 -22.44 7.96 25.44
C LEU A 9 -21.08 8.55 25.01
N ILE A 10 -20.19 8.84 25.97
CA ILE A 10 -18.83 9.32 25.67
C ILE A 10 -18.09 8.32 24.80
N PHE A 11 -18.18 7.02 25.12
CA PHE A 11 -17.54 5.98 24.34
C PHE A 11 -18.05 5.92 22.90
N VAL A 12 -19.37 6.04 22.70
CA VAL A 12 -20.00 6.10 21.36
C VAL A 12 -19.50 7.32 20.58
N VAL A 13 -19.43 8.49 21.21
CA VAL A 13 -18.94 9.72 20.56
C VAL A 13 -17.47 9.57 20.16
N LEU A 14 -16.63 9.03 21.04
CA LEU A 14 -15.20 8.82 20.75
C LEU A 14 -15.00 7.79 19.64
N ALA A 15 -15.71 6.65 19.70
CA ALA A 15 -15.63 5.62 18.66
C ALA A 15 -16.12 6.14 17.30
N GLY A 16 -17.22 6.89 17.28
CA GLY A 16 -17.75 7.52 16.07
C GLY A 16 -16.80 8.56 15.49
N GLY A 17 -16.26 9.44 16.33
CA GLY A 17 -15.27 10.44 15.92
C GLY A 17 -13.99 9.80 15.38
N PHE A 18 -13.51 8.74 16.04
CA PHE A 18 -12.35 7.99 15.59
C PHE A 18 -12.60 7.29 14.24
N PHE A 19 -13.77 6.67 14.05
CA PHE A 19 -14.15 6.07 12.78
C PHE A 19 -14.17 7.09 11.63
N ILE A 20 -14.78 8.26 11.87
CA ILE A 20 -14.82 9.36 10.89
C ILE A 20 -13.40 9.84 10.57
N TYR A 21 -12.57 10.05 11.60
CA TYR A 21 -11.17 10.44 11.42
C TYR A 21 -10.40 9.46 10.52
N LEU A 22 -10.51 8.16 10.79
CA LEU A 22 -9.85 7.13 9.98
C LEU A 22 -10.33 7.13 8.52
N LYS A 23 -11.62 7.36 8.26
CA LYS A 23 -12.16 7.43 6.90
C LYS A 23 -11.74 8.68 6.15
N SER A 24 -11.62 9.82 6.85
CA SER A 24 -11.22 11.10 6.25
C SER A 24 -9.72 11.22 6.02
N ALA A 25 -8.89 10.47 6.76
CA ALA A 25 -7.45 10.45 6.60
C ALA A 25 -6.93 9.01 6.47
N PRO A 26 -7.14 8.36 5.31
CA PRO A 26 -6.62 7.01 5.06
C PRO A 26 -5.09 6.97 5.27
N PRO A 27 -4.55 5.92 5.92
CA PRO A 27 -3.15 5.90 6.34
C PRO A 27 -2.17 5.51 5.25
N LEU A 28 -2.60 4.81 4.18
CA LEU A 28 -1.73 4.46 3.08
C LEU A 28 -1.34 5.73 2.32
N THR A 29 -0.07 5.83 1.96
CA THR A 29 0.48 6.89 1.11
C THR A 29 1.30 6.25 0.00
N THR A 30 1.33 6.88 -1.17
CA THR A 30 2.14 6.45 -2.32
C THR A 30 3.25 7.46 -2.59
N GLY A 31 4.39 6.98 -3.07
CA GLY A 31 5.55 7.79 -3.47
C GLY A 31 5.82 7.66 -4.95
N ASP A 32 7.09 7.40 -5.27
CA ASP A 32 7.55 7.23 -6.65
C ASP A 32 6.85 6.06 -7.34
N ILE A 33 6.56 6.25 -8.62
CA ILE A 33 5.88 5.29 -9.49
C ILE A 33 6.77 5.08 -10.72
N GLU A 34 7.11 3.83 -10.99
CA GLU A 34 7.87 3.41 -12.16
C GLU A 34 7.01 2.47 -12.99
N ILE A 35 6.91 2.74 -14.29
CA ILE A 35 6.13 1.96 -15.26
C ILE A 35 7.12 1.31 -16.21
N GLY A 36 6.96 0.01 -16.48
CA GLY A 36 7.82 -0.71 -17.41
C GLY A 36 7.66 -0.24 -18.84
N GLU A 37 8.66 -0.49 -19.69
CA GLU A 37 8.67 0.01 -21.07
C GLU A 37 7.41 -0.40 -21.87
N ASN A 38 6.89 -1.60 -21.61
CA ASN A 38 5.69 -2.13 -22.28
C ASN A 38 4.38 -1.76 -21.57
N HIS A 39 4.43 -0.98 -20.48
CA HIS A 39 3.29 -0.63 -19.63
C HIS A 39 2.56 -1.83 -19.00
N ASP A 40 3.13 -3.03 -19.09
CA ASP A 40 2.59 -4.30 -18.56
C ASP A 40 2.98 -4.54 -17.10
N SER A 41 3.82 -3.67 -16.54
CA SER A 41 4.36 -3.76 -15.19
C SER A 41 4.49 -2.38 -14.56
N VAL A 42 4.30 -2.33 -13.25
CA VAL A 42 4.39 -1.09 -12.47
C VAL A 42 4.93 -1.38 -11.08
N VAL A 43 5.75 -0.46 -10.57
CA VAL A 43 6.22 -0.44 -9.19
C VAL A 43 5.76 0.85 -8.54
N ILE A 44 5.10 0.73 -7.38
CA ILE A 44 4.53 1.84 -6.62
C ILE A 44 5.15 1.84 -5.22
N GLU A 45 5.90 2.87 -4.85
CA GLU A 45 6.39 3.02 -3.48
C GLU A 45 5.22 3.27 -2.52
N LEU A 46 5.17 2.51 -1.44
CA LEU A 46 4.13 2.54 -0.42
C LEU A 46 4.69 3.07 0.91
N GLY A 47 3.84 3.81 1.61
CA GLY A 47 4.08 4.30 2.96
C GLY A 47 2.82 4.25 3.82
N ASN A 48 3.00 4.58 5.09
CA ASN A 48 1.97 4.49 6.10
C ASN A 48 2.11 5.64 7.09
N LYS A 49 1.33 6.72 6.88
CA LYS A 49 1.27 7.86 7.81
C LYS A 49 0.41 7.59 9.05
N GLY A 50 -0.11 6.37 9.20
CA GLY A 50 -0.88 5.96 10.36
C GLY A 50 -0.03 5.73 11.61
N PHE A 51 -0.70 5.34 12.70
CA PHE A 51 -0.09 5.07 14.01
C PHE A 51 -0.06 3.56 14.36
N ARG A 52 -0.31 2.70 13.37
CA ARG A 52 -0.28 1.24 13.42
C ARG A 52 0.20 0.72 12.07
N ASP A 53 0.84 -0.43 12.05
CA ASP A 53 1.25 -1.08 10.81
C ASP A 53 0.03 -1.44 9.96
N LEU A 54 0.20 -1.38 8.64
CA LEU A 54 -0.85 -1.72 7.68
C LEU A 54 -0.41 -2.91 6.82
N LYS A 55 -1.39 -3.66 6.33
CA LYS A 55 -1.18 -4.76 5.40
C LYS A 55 -2.04 -4.55 4.17
N VAL A 56 -1.43 -4.75 3.00
CA VAL A 56 -2.17 -4.83 1.75
C VAL A 56 -2.98 -6.12 1.79
N ASP A 57 -4.25 -6.01 1.43
CA ASP A 57 -5.20 -7.12 1.44
C ASP A 57 -5.33 -7.76 0.06
N SER A 58 -5.35 -6.92 -0.98
CA SER A 58 -5.42 -7.36 -2.37
C SER A 58 -5.14 -6.20 -3.31
N VAL A 59 -4.73 -6.55 -4.52
CA VAL A 59 -4.44 -5.62 -5.60
C VAL A 59 -5.29 -6.00 -6.81
N GLN A 60 -5.84 -4.99 -7.47
CA GLN A 60 -6.54 -5.14 -8.74
C GLN A 60 -6.03 -4.08 -9.71
N ILE A 61 -6.22 -4.30 -11.00
CA ILE A 61 -5.78 -3.37 -12.04
C ILE A 61 -6.93 -3.03 -12.99
N ASN A 62 -6.84 -1.88 -13.64
CA ASN A 62 -7.77 -1.43 -14.68
C ASN A 62 -9.24 -1.57 -14.24
N ASN A 63 -10.06 -2.32 -14.98
CA ASN A 63 -11.47 -2.57 -14.65
C ASN A 63 -11.63 -3.66 -13.57
N HIS A 64 -10.93 -3.53 -12.44
CA HIS A 64 -10.91 -4.49 -11.32
C HIS A 64 -10.42 -5.91 -11.68
N ALA A 65 -9.61 -6.04 -12.72
CA ALA A 65 -8.98 -7.31 -13.09
C ALA A 65 -7.96 -7.74 -12.04
N VAL A 66 -7.76 -9.05 -11.91
CA VAL A 66 -6.71 -9.61 -11.04
C VAL A 66 -5.39 -9.57 -11.82
N PRO A 67 -4.32 -8.95 -11.28
CA PRO A 67 -3.03 -8.93 -11.95
C PRO A 67 -2.45 -10.35 -12.08
N LYS A 68 -1.47 -10.51 -12.97
CA LYS A 68 -0.78 -11.79 -13.15
C LYS A 68 0.12 -12.10 -11.97
N ASP A 69 0.84 -11.09 -11.49
CA ASP A 69 1.63 -11.15 -10.26
C ASP A 69 1.50 -9.82 -9.49
N ALA A 70 1.52 -9.91 -8.17
CA ALA A 70 1.52 -8.75 -7.28
C ALA A 70 2.30 -9.08 -6.01
N LYS A 71 3.41 -8.38 -5.79
CA LYS A 71 4.34 -8.63 -4.67
C LYS A 71 4.80 -7.33 -4.02
N ILE A 72 5.19 -7.42 -2.76
CA ILE A 72 5.87 -6.31 -2.07
C ILE A 72 7.37 -6.58 -2.07
N GLN A 73 8.11 -5.64 -2.65
CA GLN A 73 9.55 -5.58 -2.58
C GLN A 73 9.95 -4.76 -1.35
N VAL A 74 10.81 -5.32 -0.50
CA VAL A 74 11.35 -4.68 0.70
C VAL A 74 12.86 -4.50 0.52
N GLY A 75 13.34 -3.26 0.47
CA GLY A 75 14.74 -2.96 0.15
C GLY A 75 15.18 -1.56 0.51
N LYS A 76 16.43 -1.18 0.19
CA LYS A 76 17.03 0.10 0.59
C LYS A 76 17.03 1.17 -0.51
N SER A 77 17.04 0.83 -1.80
CA SER A 77 17.26 1.82 -2.87
C SER A 77 16.32 1.66 -4.05
N LEU A 78 15.82 2.78 -4.62
CA LEU A 78 14.96 2.84 -5.82
C LEU A 78 15.60 2.23 -7.07
N LYS A 79 16.94 2.25 -7.18
CA LYS A 79 17.66 1.61 -8.29
C LYS A 79 17.45 0.10 -8.34
N ASP A 80 17.25 -0.51 -7.18
CA ASP A 80 16.91 -1.93 -7.08
C ASP A 80 15.47 -2.21 -7.53
N PHE A 81 14.65 -1.16 -7.72
CA PHE A 81 13.24 -1.25 -8.12
C PHE A 81 13.06 -0.99 -9.63
N ALA A 82 13.75 -0.02 -10.23
CA ALA A 82 13.69 0.23 -11.68
C ALA A 82 14.16 -1.00 -12.48
N ALA A 83 15.23 -1.63 -12.01
CA ALA A 83 15.72 -2.87 -12.59
C ALA A 83 14.84 -4.09 -12.27
N ALA A 84 14.04 -4.04 -11.19
CA ALA A 84 13.03 -5.05 -10.94
C ALA A 84 11.86 -4.94 -11.92
N VAL A 85 11.55 -3.76 -12.47
CA VAL A 85 10.53 -3.60 -13.52
C VAL A 85 10.94 -4.36 -14.78
N ASP A 86 12.19 -4.21 -15.23
CA ASP A 86 12.71 -4.82 -16.46
C ASP A 86 13.39 -6.20 -16.25
N GLU A 87 13.21 -6.83 -15.08
CA GLU A 87 13.81 -8.12 -14.70
C GLU A 87 15.34 -8.22 -14.85
N ASP A 88 16.08 -7.12 -14.63
CA ASP A 88 17.55 -7.16 -14.68
C ASP A 88 18.13 -7.87 -13.42
N PRO A 89 18.76 -9.05 -13.59
CA PRO A 89 19.23 -9.87 -12.49
C PRO A 89 20.45 -9.29 -11.75
N GLU A 90 21.12 -8.26 -12.25
CA GLU A 90 22.30 -7.65 -11.59
C GLU A 90 21.94 -6.58 -10.54
N ALA A 91 20.68 -6.18 -10.45
CA ALA A 91 20.32 -4.95 -9.72
C ALA A 91 19.69 -5.14 -8.33
N GLY A 92 19.77 -6.33 -7.73
CA GLY A 92 18.90 -6.66 -6.57
C GLY A 92 19.54 -7.43 -5.43
N GLU A 93 20.83 -7.22 -5.11
CA GLU A 93 21.48 -8.00 -4.03
C GLU A 93 20.90 -7.77 -2.63
N ASP A 94 20.13 -6.68 -2.40
CA ASP A 94 19.66 -6.26 -1.08
C ASP A 94 18.11 -6.18 -0.94
N ALA A 95 17.35 -6.64 -1.94
CA ALA A 95 15.89 -6.52 -1.96
C ALA A 95 15.17 -7.87 -1.88
N GLU A 96 14.25 -8.02 -0.93
CA GLU A 96 13.42 -9.22 -0.77
C GLU A 96 12.04 -9.02 -1.42
N LEU A 97 11.67 -9.88 -2.37
CA LEU A 97 10.31 -9.97 -2.89
C LEU A 97 9.47 -10.90 -2.02
N LYS A 98 8.33 -10.40 -1.55
CA LYS A 98 7.41 -11.12 -0.67
C LYS A 98 5.98 -11.02 -1.17
N GLU A 99 5.17 -12.00 -0.79
CA GLU A 99 3.72 -11.94 -1.05
C GLU A 99 3.09 -10.77 -0.30
N ILE A 100 2.03 -10.19 -0.88
CA ILE A 100 1.40 -8.97 -0.38
C ILE A 100 0.86 -9.09 1.06
N ASP A 101 0.47 -10.31 1.48
CA ASP A 101 -0.14 -10.60 2.78
C ASP A 101 0.90 -10.89 3.89
N GLU A 102 2.13 -11.24 3.50
CA GLU A 102 3.25 -11.48 4.39
C GLU A 102 3.87 -10.18 4.92
N VAL A 103 3.77 -9.09 4.17
CA VAL A 103 4.41 -7.81 4.53
C VAL A 103 3.50 -6.91 5.36
N SER A 104 4.03 -6.42 6.47
CA SER A 104 3.44 -5.31 7.22
C SER A 104 4.24 -4.04 6.95
N ILE A 105 3.58 -3.01 6.42
CA ILE A 105 4.19 -1.69 6.20
C ILE A 105 4.17 -0.95 7.54
N PRO A 106 5.33 -0.67 8.14
CA PRO A 106 5.41 -0.06 9.46
C PRO A 106 4.74 1.30 9.52
N LYS A 107 4.15 1.63 10.67
CA LYS A 107 3.66 2.99 10.90
C LYS A 107 4.77 4.03 10.79
N GLY A 108 4.42 5.22 10.30
CA GLY A 108 5.35 6.34 10.15
C GLY A 108 6.32 6.21 8.97
N THR A 109 6.20 5.18 8.13
CA THR A 109 6.96 5.06 6.88
C THR A 109 6.49 6.13 5.91
N ASN A 110 7.41 6.99 5.48
CA ASN A 110 7.19 8.01 4.46
C ASN A 110 7.92 7.60 3.17
N PRO A 111 7.23 7.53 2.01
CA PRO A 111 7.88 7.28 0.73
C PRO A 111 8.99 8.31 0.45
N GLY A 112 10.07 7.91 -0.21
CA GLY A 112 11.23 8.76 -0.51
C GLY A 112 12.18 9.04 0.66
N GLU A 113 11.71 9.02 1.91
CA GLU A 113 12.51 9.37 3.10
C GLU A 113 12.93 8.15 3.94
N SER A 114 12.17 7.06 3.88
CA SER A 114 12.40 5.89 4.73
C SER A 114 13.65 5.11 4.32
N SER A 115 14.45 4.67 5.30
CA SER A 115 15.65 3.86 5.06
C SER A 115 15.32 2.48 4.48
N THR A 116 14.15 1.95 4.81
CA THR A 116 13.56 0.76 4.20
C THR A 116 12.36 1.19 3.37
N LYS A 117 12.40 0.83 2.09
CA LYS A 117 11.36 1.09 1.12
C LYS A 117 10.49 -0.15 0.97
N TYR A 118 9.19 0.10 0.80
CA TYR A 118 8.18 -0.91 0.56
C TYR A 118 7.53 -0.55 -0.76
N SER A 119 7.71 -1.37 -1.79
CA SER A 119 7.11 -1.07 -3.10
C SER A 119 6.25 -2.21 -3.57
N LEU A 120 5.07 -1.87 -4.06
CA LEU A 120 4.16 -2.82 -4.68
C LEU A 120 4.56 -2.98 -6.15
N LYS A 121 5.07 -4.15 -6.50
CA LYS A 121 5.31 -4.56 -7.89
C LYS A 121 4.08 -5.31 -8.40
N VAL A 122 3.53 -4.86 -9.52
CA VAL A 122 2.38 -5.47 -10.19
C VAL A 122 2.75 -5.72 -11.64
N SER A 123 2.43 -6.91 -12.16
CA SER A 123 2.57 -7.22 -13.58
C SER A 123 1.31 -7.87 -14.14
N HIS A 124 1.10 -7.68 -15.43
CA HIS A 124 0.00 -8.27 -16.19
C HIS A 124 0.40 -8.51 -17.63
N ASP A 125 -0.47 -9.16 -18.42
CA ASP A 125 -0.22 -9.40 -19.84
C ASP A 125 -0.71 -8.24 -20.74
N GLU A 126 -1.45 -7.28 -20.18
CA GLU A 126 -1.98 -6.08 -20.86
C GLU A 126 -1.57 -4.81 -20.10
N ASP A 127 -1.57 -3.68 -20.80
CA ASP A 127 -1.26 -2.35 -20.28
C ASP A 127 -2.02 -2.03 -18.98
N ILE A 128 -1.25 -1.71 -17.95
CA ILE A 128 -1.74 -1.28 -16.65
C ILE A 128 -1.91 0.25 -16.69
N HIS A 129 -3.14 0.71 -16.54
CA HIS A 129 -3.50 2.13 -16.47
C HIS A 129 -3.88 2.56 -15.05
N ASN A 130 -4.40 1.63 -14.25
CA ASN A 130 -4.84 1.90 -12.89
C ASN A 130 -4.49 0.73 -11.98
N VAL A 131 -4.08 1.02 -10.75
CA VAL A 131 -3.87 0.02 -9.70
C VAL A 131 -4.76 0.36 -8.50
N HIS A 132 -5.65 -0.58 -8.14
CA HIS A 132 -6.49 -0.51 -6.96
C HIS A 132 -5.85 -1.30 -5.82
N ILE A 133 -5.40 -0.60 -4.79
CA ILE A 133 -4.75 -1.18 -3.61
C ILE A 133 -5.79 -1.23 -2.49
N ARG A 134 -6.23 -2.44 -2.14
CA ARG A 134 -7.11 -2.65 -0.99
C ARG A 134 -6.28 -3.03 0.22
N TYR A 135 -6.61 -2.44 1.36
CA TYR A 135 -5.89 -2.70 2.62
C TYR A 135 -6.84 -2.55 3.81
N ARG A 136 -6.48 -3.19 4.93
CA ARG A 136 -7.25 -3.12 6.17
C ARG A 136 -6.51 -2.31 7.23
N TYR A 137 -7.25 -1.42 7.90
CA TYR A 137 -6.75 -0.62 9.00
C TYR A 137 -7.78 -0.54 10.12
N PHE A 138 -7.43 -1.01 11.32
CA PHE A 138 -8.38 -1.20 12.43
C PHE A 138 -9.67 -1.97 12.04
N GLY A 139 -9.54 -2.96 11.15
CA GLY A 139 -10.67 -3.75 10.63
C GLY A 139 -11.54 -3.04 9.59
N ILE A 140 -11.25 -1.78 9.28
CA ILE A 140 -11.91 -1.02 8.22
C ILE A 140 -11.19 -1.32 6.91
N LEU A 141 -11.96 -1.68 5.87
CA LEU A 141 -11.44 -1.83 4.52
C LEU A 141 -11.34 -0.47 3.84
N PHE A 142 -10.20 -0.22 3.21
CA PHE A 142 -9.89 0.94 2.39
C PHE A 142 -9.52 0.49 0.98
N SER A 143 -9.68 1.40 0.03
CA SER A 143 -9.27 1.20 -1.36
C SER A 143 -8.63 2.50 -1.84
N GLU A 144 -7.37 2.43 -2.22
CA GLU A 144 -6.65 3.51 -2.90
C GLU A 144 -6.57 3.18 -4.38
N THR A 145 -6.72 4.18 -5.25
CA THR A 145 -6.53 3.98 -6.70
C THR A 145 -5.41 4.87 -7.18
N VAL A 146 -4.38 4.25 -7.74
CA VAL A 146 -3.26 4.93 -8.39
C VAL A 146 -3.52 4.92 -9.88
N VAL A 147 -3.63 6.10 -10.48
CA VAL A 147 -3.78 6.28 -11.92
C VAL A 147 -2.39 6.48 -12.51
N LEU A 148 -2.06 5.66 -13.50
CA LEU A 148 -0.79 5.69 -14.23
C LEU A 148 -1.00 6.54 -15.50
N ASN A 149 -0.14 7.53 -15.70
CA ASN A 149 -0.18 8.43 -16.87
C ASN A 149 0.93 8.09 -17.85
#